data_AF-S8FJV8-F1
#
_entry.id   AF-S8FJV8-F1
#
_cell.length_a   1.000
_cell.length_b   1.000
_cell.length_c   1.000
_cell.angle_alpha   90.00
_cell.angle_beta   90.00
_cell.angle_gamma   90.00
#
_symmetry.space_group_name_H-M   'P 1'
#
loop_
_entity.id
_entity.type
_entity.pdbx_description
1 polymer ?
#
loop_
_entity_poly.entity_id
_entity_poly.type
_entity_poly.pdbx_seq_one_letter_code
_entity_poly.pdbx_strand_id
1 'polypeptide(L)'
;MIFMMLPQTLPTGAQIEVKYTDVLTNTPRTLTTFIAGSIWTMGKTVTYRISTSSIVMASTLEVTGPEEYLYKGGRKTYTVKSYASVSGGGSTTNVPIAWEAEFSEDGEVNWSANSPAWLTDFSKEGSGNTVLTPFINYLGNSITDPYIYNDPDCRPYGCKLIWQGEKDLMTDVALSADQAYSEFSVNRTTIHQGNAVVAVYNSHNIVMWSWYIWVTDYKLGMGLKIITNFQHHNYKLMPVNLGWCDVREVIYAERSVQVRFIQKPTAGYTPAATKTFILKQKEYKPKEVGNT
;
A
#
# COMPACT_ATOMS: atom_id res chain seq x y z
N MET A 1 -34.65 12.24 29.63
CA MET A 1 -36.01 12.61 29.19
C MET A 1 -37.00 11.79 30.02
N ILE A 2 -38.04 12.43 30.56
CA ILE A 2 -39.06 11.77 31.37
C ILE A 2 -40.39 11.96 30.64
N PHE A 3 -41.17 10.89 30.49
CA PHE A 3 -42.51 10.93 29.93
C PHE A 3 -43.53 10.66 31.04
N MET A 4 -44.61 11.43 31.07
CA MET A 4 -45.75 11.19 31.95
C MET A 4 -46.77 10.37 31.18
N MET A 5 -47.12 9.19 31.69
CA MET A 5 -48.05 8.26 31.03
C MET A 5 -49.20 7.91 31.97
N LEU A 6 -50.39 7.68 31.39
CA LEU A 6 -51.53 7.16 32.14
C LEU A 6 -51.25 5.72 32.58
N PRO A 7 -51.70 5.32 33.79
CA PRO A 7 -51.62 3.93 34.24
C PRO A 7 -52.31 2.99 33.26
N GLN A 8 -51.63 1.92 32.86
CA GLN A 8 -52.12 0.98 31.85
C GLN A 8 -51.37 -0.34 31.87
N THR A 9 -51.99 -1.38 31.31
CA THR A 9 -51.30 -2.61 30.88
C THR A 9 -50.95 -2.46 29.40
N LEU A 10 -49.70 -2.68 29.05
CA LEU A 10 -49.22 -2.46 27.69
C LEU A 10 -49.73 -3.55 26.73
N PRO A 11 -50.27 -3.17 25.56
CA PRO A 11 -50.89 -4.10 24.62
C PRO A 11 -49.86 -5.00 23.92
N THR A 12 -50.37 -6.07 23.29
CA THR A 12 -49.59 -6.93 22.40
C THR A 12 -48.95 -6.09 21.29
N GLY A 13 -47.64 -6.23 21.10
CA GLY A 13 -46.87 -5.44 20.13
C GLY A 13 -46.27 -4.13 20.67
N ALA A 14 -46.50 -3.78 21.93
CA ALA A 14 -45.85 -2.63 22.53
C ALA A 14 -44.31 -2.80 22.57
N GLN A 15 -43.60 -1.81 22.04
CA GLN A 15 -42.15 -1.82 21.91
C GLN A 15 -41.56 -0.43 22.19
N ILE A 16 -40.30 -0.40 22.59
CA ILE A 16 -39.48 0.81 22.65
C ILE A 16 -38.51 0.74 21.49
N GLU A 17 -38.49 1.79 20.67
CA GLU A 17 -37.49 2.00 19.63
C GLU A 17 -36.61 3.20 19.99
N VAL A 18 -35.30 3.01 19.96
CA VAL A 18 -34.33 4.09 20.08
C VAL A 18 -33.58 4.18 18.77
N LYS A 19 -33.80 5.28 18.05
CA LYS A 19 -33.06 5.59 16.83
C LYS A 19 -31.89 6.51 17.17
N TYR A 20 -30.71 6.16 16.70
CA TYR A 20 -29.51 6.95 16.86
C TYR A 20 -28.65 6.86 15.60
N THR A 21 -27.76 7.81 15.41
CA THR A 21 -26.79 7.81 14.31
C THR A 21 -25.42 7.54 14.90
N ASP A 22 -24.76 6.50 14.41
CA ASP A 22 -23.38 6.24 14.80
C ASP A 22 -22.46 7.35 14.26
N VAL A 23 -21.64 7.94 15.13
CA VAL A 23 -20.79 9.10 14.75
C VAL A 23 -19.65 8.69 13.82
N LEU A 24 -19.15 7.45 13.92
CA LEU A 24 -18.02 6.97 13.14
C LEU A 24 -18.44 6.55 11.73
N THR A 25 -19.58 5.87 11.59
CA THR A 25 -20.08 5.35 10.32
C THR A 25 -21.16 6.23 9.69
N ASN A 26 -21.60 7.29 10.39
CA ASN A 26 -22.76 8.13 10.05
C ASN A 26 -24.03 7.32 9.71
N THR A 27 -24.13 6.09 10.22
CA THR A 27 -25.18 5.14 9.85
C THR A 27 -26.31 5.23 10.88
N PRO A 28 -27.56 5.44 10.44
CA PRO A 28 -28.73 5.33 11.31
C PRO A 28 -28.90 3.90 11.82
N ARG A 29 -29.11 3.75 13.13
CA ARG A 29 -29.32 2.46 13.80
C ARG A 29 -30.54 2.54 14.71
N THR A 30 -31.21 1.40 14.88
CA THR A 30 -32.38 1.26 15.75
C THR A 30 -32.12 0.16 16.76
N LEU A 31 -32.31 0.47 18.05
CA LEU A 31 -32.43 -0.53 19.10
C LEU A 31 -33.91 -0.74 19.39
N THR A 32 -34.37 -1.99 19.40
CA THR A 32 -35.75 -2.34 19.69
C THR A 32 -35.80 -3.31 20.87
N THR A 33 -36.76 -3.09 21.77
CA THR A 33 -37.12 -4.07 22.79
C THR A 33 -38.63 -4.14 22.95
N PHE A 34 -39.16 -5.34 23.15
CA PHE A 34 -40.57 -5.56 23.44
C PHE A 34 -40.87 -5.28 24.90
N ILE A 35 -42.00 -4.62 25.17
CA ILE A 35 -42.48 -4.29 26.53
C ILE A 35 -43.94 -4.72 26.76
N ALA A 36 -44.54 -5.43 25.79
CA ALA A 36 -45.90 -5.95 25.87
C ALA A 36 -46.15 -6.72 27.18
N GLY A 37 -47.32 -6.52 27.78
CA GLY A 37 -47.71 -7.15 29.04
C GLY A 37 -47.17 -6.49 30.31
N SER A 38 -46.27 -5.50 30.20
CA SER A 38 -45.84 -4.72 31.37
C SER A 38 -46.97 -3.84 31.90
N ILE A 39 -47.01 -3.63 33.22
CA ILE A 39 -48.03 -2.81 33.88
C ILE A 39 -47.38 -1.51 34.38
N TRP A 40 -47.88 -0.38 33.90
CA TRP A 40 -47.53 0.95 34.41
C TRP A 40 -48.57 1.37 35.45
N THR A 41 -48.15 1.39 36.72
CA THR A 41 -49.03 1.72 37.85
C THR A 41 -48.97 3.21 38.18
N MET A 42 -50.05 3.73 38.80
CA MET A 42 -50.12 5.14 39.19
C MET A 42 -49.03 5.51 40.20
N GLY A 43 -48.39 6.66 40.00
CA GLY A 43 -47.43 7.23 40.96
C GLY A 43 -46.09 6.49 41.03
N LYS A 44 -45.75 5.68 40.03
CA LYS A 44 -44.47 4.96 39.94
C LYS A 44 -43.65 5.41 38.74
N THR A 45 -42.33 5.43 38.92
CA THR A 45 -41.36 5.65 37.84
C THR A 45 -40.93 4.30 37.28
N VAL A 46 -41.05 4.12 35.97
CA VAL A 46 -40.51 2.95 35.26
C VAL A 46 -39.23 3.38 34.56
N THR A 47 -38.12 2.75 34.92
CA THR A 47 -36.79 3.09 34.38
C THR A 47 -36.37 2.04 33.36
N TYR A 48 -36.19 2.46 32.12
CA TYR A 48 -35.54 1.65 31.08
C TYR A 48 -34.08 2.05 30.95
N ARG A 49 -33.18 1.07 30.95
CA ARG A 49 -31.75 1.29 30.75
C ARG A 49 -31.39 0.96 29.31
N ILE A 50 -30.82 1.94 28.61
CA ILE A 50 -30.13 1.69 27.34
C ILE A 50 -28.71 1.23 27.70
N SER A 51 -28.38 -0.01 27.35
CA SER A 51 -27.01 -0.51 27.49
C SER A 51 -26.31 -0.39 26.14
N THR A 52 -25.13 0.23 26.14
CA THR A 52 -24.24 0.26 24.97
C THR A 52 -23.50 -1.05 24.76
N SER A 53 -23.67 -2.05 25.64
CA SER A 53 -22.99 -3.35 25.55
C SER A 53 -23.38 -4.19 24.32
N SER A 54 -24.48 -3.85 23.64
CA SER A 54 -24.88 -4.44 22.36
C SER A 54 -24.27 -3.75 21.14
N ILE A 55 -23.51 -2.66 21.36
CA ILE A 55 -22.71 -1.99 20.35
C ILE A 55 -21.27 -2.43 20.56
N VAL A 56 -20.75 -3.22 19.63
CA VAL A 56 -19.35 -3.67 19.67
C VAL A 56 -18.58 -2.91 18.60
N MET A 57 -17.60 -2.13 19.06
CA MET A 57 -16.59 -1.51 18.21
C MET A 57 -15.31 -2.34 18.26
N ALA A 58 -14.88 -2.86 17.11
CA ALA A 58 -13.67 -3.67 16.99
C ALA A 58 -12.66 -2.99 16.06
N SER A 59 -11.42 -2.84 16.53
CA SER A 59 -10.28 -2.40 15.72
C SER A 59 -9.75 -3.57 14.90
N THR A 60 -9.47 -3.34 13.62
CA THR A 60 -8.62 -4.22 12.83
C THR A 60 -7.44 -3.44 12.27
N LEU A 61 -6.24 -3.78 12.74
CA LEU A 61 -4.97 -3.39 12.12
C LEU A 61 -4.18 -4.67 11.83
N GLU A 62 -4.22 -5.12 10.59
CA GLU A 62 -3.43 -6.25 10.10
C GLU A 62 -2.35 -5.73 9.17
N VAL A 63 -1.11 -6.12 9.42
CA VAL A 63 0.03 -5.78 8.57
C VAL A 63 0.73 -7.06 8.18
N THR A 64 0.88 -7.29 6.89
CA THR A 64 1.71 -8.38 6.36
C THR A 64 2.94 -7.76 5.74
N GLY A 65 4.08 -7.88 6.43
CA GLY A 65 5.38 -7.42 5.93
C GLY A 65 5.87 -8.29 4.76
N PRO A 66 6.81 -7.78 3.97
CA PRO A 66 7.44 -8.55 2.92
C PRO A 66 8.41 -9.58 3.52
N GLU A 67 8.67 -10.67 2.80
CA GLU A 67 9.79 -11.57 3.14
C GLU A 67 11.14 -10.82 3.10
N GLU A 68 12.13 -11.34 3.83
CA GLU A 68 13.49 -10.79 3.89
C GLU A 68 14.06 -10.45 2.50
N TYR A 69 14.76 -9.32 2.42
CA TYR A 69 15.42 -8.89 1.20
C TYR A 69 16.79 -9.54 1.08
N LEU A 70 17.10 -10.00 -0.13
CA LEU A 70 18.47 -10.33 -0.47
C LEU A 70 19.32 -9.04 -0.53
N TYR A 71 20.64 -9.19 -0.53
CA TYR A 71 21.58 -8.06 -0.57
C TYR A 71 21.33 -7.08 -1.73
N LYS A 72 20.80 -7.57 -2.87
CA LYS A 72 20.44 -6.75 -4.04
C LYS A 72 19.32 -5.74 -3.77
N GLY A 73 18.65 -5.84 -2.61
CA GLY A 73 17.47 -5.05 -2.30
C GLY A 73 16.31 -5.38 -3.25
N GLY A 74 15.51 -4.37 -3.59
CA GLY A 74 14.39 -4.49 -4.52
C GLY A 74 13.08 -4.00 -3.92
N ARG A 75 12.01 -4.05 -4.71
CA ARG A 75 10.66 -3.74 -4.26
C ARG A 75 9.93 -5.02 -3.88
N LYS A 76 9.39 -5.08 -2.67
CA LYS A 76 8.39 -6.08 -2.28
C LYS A 76 7.19 -5.37 -1.70
N THR A 77 6.03 -5.98 -1.89
CA THR A 77 4.77 -5.45 -1.38
C THR A 77 4.60 -5.83 0.08
N TYR A 78 4.07 -4.91 0.86
CA TYR A 78 3.45 -5.18 2.15
C TYR A 78 1.97 -4.82 2.07
N THR A 79 1.15 -5.41 2.94
CA THR A 79 -0.27 -5.08 3.01
C THR A 79 -0.60 -4.51 4.37
N VAL A 80 -1.49 -3.50 4.38
CA VAL A 80 -2.06 -2.92 5.59
C VAL A 80 -3.57 -2.95 5.44
N LYS A 81 -4.25 -3.66 6.33
CA LYS A 81 -5.70 -3.51 6.52
C LYS A 81 -5.90 -2.71 7.80
N SER A 82 -6.46 -1.52 7.67
CA SER A 82 -6.80 -0.67 8.82
C SER A 82 -8.24 -0.19 8.72
N TYR A 83 -9.10 -0.72 9.60
CA TYR A 83 -10.49 -0.32 9.68
C TYR A 83 -11.04 -0.52 11.10
N ALA A 84 -12.16 0.12 11.39
CA ALA A 84 -12.97 -0.13 12.57
C ALA A 84 -14.30 -0.75 12.13
N SER A 85 -14.75 -1.79 12.82
CA SER A 85 -16.07 -2.37 12.64
C SER A 85 -16.99 -1.91 13.75
N VAL A 86 -18.12 -1.30 13.39
CA VAL A 86 -19.20 -0.98 14.33
C VAL A 86 -20.34 -1.94 14.09
N SER A 87 -20.63 -2.76 15.10
CA SER A 87 -21.76 -3.69 15.11
C SER A 87 -22.79 -3.27 16.16
N GLY A 88 -24.07 -3.25 15.78
CA GLY A 88 -25.17 -2.85 16.67
C GLY A 88 -26.49 -2.74 15.92
N GLY A 89 -27.60 -3.11 16.58
CA GLY A 89 -28.93 -3.14 15.94
C GLY A 89 -29.06 -4.17 14.82
N GLY A 90 -28.26 -5.25 14.86
CA GLY A 90 -28.29 -6.34 13.87
C GLY A 90 -27.46 -6.12 12.60
N SER A 91 -26.69 -5.03 12.50
CA SER A 91 -25.85 -4.72 11.32
C SER A 91 -24.42 -4.38 11.71
N THR A 92 -23.46 -4.74 10.85
CA THR A 92 -22.03 -4.40 11.00
C THR A 92 -21.58 -3.54 9.83
N THR A 93 -20.88 -2.45 10.12
CA THR A 93 -20.35 -1.53 9.11
C THR A 93 -18.87 -1.30 9.37
N ASN A 94 -18.05 -1.39 8.32
CA ASN A 94 -16.62 -1.14 8.39
C ASN A 94 -16.33 0.28 7.91
N VAL A 95 -15.53 1.00 8.68
CA VAL A 95 -15.01 2.32 8.32
C VAL A 95 -13.50 2.23 8.17
N PRO A 96 -12.94 2.56 7.00
CA PRO A 96 -11.51 2.68 6.82
C PRO A 96 -10.94 3.70 7.80
N ILE A 97 -9.84 3.37 8.47
CA ILE A 97 -9.19 4.28 9.40
C ILE A 97 -7.78 4.56 8.90
N ALA A 98 -7.40 5.83 8.94
CA ALA A 98 -6.06 6.23 8.57
C ALA A 98 -5.02 5.59 9.49
N TRP A 99 -3.84 5.32 8.97
CA TRP A 99 -2.70 4.80 9.71
C TRP A 99 -1.44 5.59 9.38
N GLU A 100 -0.48 5.56 10.30
CA GLU A 100 0.87 6.08 10.15
C GLU A 100 1.90 5.03 10.57
N ALA A 101 3.14 5.20 10.11
CA ALA A 101 4.25 4.33 10.41
C ALA A 101 5.41 5.10 11.03
N GLU A 102 6.05 4.49 12.03
CA GLU A 102 7.29 4.95 12.64
C GLU A 102 8.38 3.89 12.49
N PHE A 103 9.63 4.33 12.54
CA PHE A 103 10.82 3.54 12.25
C PHE A 103 11.78 3.55 13.43
N SER A 104 12.39 2.41 13.72
CA SER A 104 13.46 2.27 14.70
C SER A 104 14.61 1.45 14.11
N GLU A 105 15.81 2.04 14.11
CA GLU A 105 17.07 1.39 13.71
C GLU A 105 17.83 0.81 14.91
N ASP A 106 17.31 1.00 16.13
CA ASP A 106 17.99 0.70 17.40
C ASP A 106 17.24 -0.31 18.29
N GLY A 107 16.35 -1.11 17.71
CA GLY A 107 15.70 -2.21 18.44
C GLY A 107 14.50 -1.79 19.28
N GLU A 108 13.63 -0.92 18.75
CA GLU A 108 12.42 -0.35 19.38
C GLU A 108 12.70 0.67 20.49
N VAL A 109 13.94 1.13 20.64
CA VAL A 109 14.35 2.06 21.70
C VAL A 109 13.93 3.49 21.33
N ASN A 110 14.25 3.95 20.12
CA ASN A 110 13.84 5.24 19.60
C ASN A 110 13.00 5.09 18.33
N TRP A 111 11.91 5.84 18.25
CA TRP A 111 10.98 5.85 17.12
C TRP A 111 11.05 7.18 16.38
N SER A 112 11.17 7.12 15.06
CA SER A 112 11.23 8.26 14.15
C SER A 112 10.07 8.19 13.16
N ALA A 113 9.42 9.33 12.89
CA ALA A 113 8.44 9.45 11.81
C ALA A 113 9.09 9.49 10.40
N ASN A 114 10.40 9.69 10.34
CA ASN A 114 11.16 9.67 9.10
C ASN A 114 11.73 8.26 8.85
N SER A 115 11.53 7.75 7.63
CA SER A 115 12.16 6.51 7.21
C SER A 115 13.69 6.69 7.10
N PRO A 116 14.48 5.62 7.32
CA PRO A 116 15.90 5.65 7.07
C PRO A 116 16.20 5.99 5.61
N ALA A 117 17.32 6.67 5.34
CA ALA A 117 17.70 7.12 4.00
C ALA A 117 17.82 6.00 2.96
N TRP A 118 18.05 4.76 3.41
CA TRP A 118 18.14 3.58 2.57
C TRP A 118 16.78 2.95 2.21
N LEU A 119 15.69 3.38 2.84
CA LEU A 119 14.31 2.93 2.57
C LEU A 119 13.54 4.04 1.83
N THR A 120 13.68 4.05 0.50
CA THR A 120 13.31 5.21 -0.35
C THR A 120 11.89 5.17 -0.93
N ASP A 121 11.17 4.06 -0.81
CA ASP A 121 9.87 3.85 -1.48
C ASP A 121 8.88 3.14 -0.56
N PHE A 122 8.69 3.71 0.63
CA PHE A 122 7.81 3.20 1.67
C PHE A 122 6.68 4.19 1.97
N SER A 123 5.43 3.73 1.96
CA SER A 123 4.30 4.58 2.34
C SER A 123 4.21 4.69 3.86
N LYS A 124 4.52 5.87 4.40
CA LYS A 124 4.51 6.16 5.85
C LYS A 124 3.13 6.45 6.43
N GLU A 125 2.13 6.63 5.57
CA GLU A 125 0.74 6.86 5.97
C GLU A 125 -0.22 6.33 4.90
N GLY A 126 -1.45 6.03 5.30
CA GLY A 126 -2.49 5.60 4.37
C GLY A 126 -3.89 5.78 4.96
N SER A 127 -4.90 5.87 4.11
CA SER A 127 -6.30 6.15 4.50
C SER A 127 -7.09 4.91 5.00
N GLY A 128 -6.46 3.73 5.02
CA GLY A 128 -7.10 2.47 5.36
C GLY A 128 -7.83 1.78 4.20
N ASN A 129 -7.90 2.42 3.02
CA ASN A 129 -8.42 1.82 1.78
C ASN A 129 -7.29 1.18 0.97
N THR A 130 -7.45 -0.09 0.60
CA THR A 130 -6.51 -0.78 -0.29
C THR A 130 -6.95 -0.63 -1.74
N VAL A 131 -6.72 0.52 -2.36
CA VAL A 131 -6.71 0.58 -3.82
C VAL A 131 -5.71 1.65 -4.30
N LEU A 132 -4.75 1.25 -5.14
CA LEU A 132 -4.16 2.16 -6.12
C LEU A 132 -5.26 2.48 -7.14
N THR A 133 -5.99 3.56 -6.88
CA THR A 133 -6.95 4.14 -7.82
C THR A 133 -6.83 5.65 -7.75
N PRO A 134 -6.38 6.32 -8.83
CA PRO A 134 -5.86 5.81 -10.11
C PRO A 134 -4.32 5.69 -10.12
N PHE A 135 -3.77 4.96 -11.10
CA PHE A 135 -2.36 5.17 -11.48
C PHE A 135 -2.21 6.63 -11.90
N ILE A 136 -1.23 7.33 -11.36
CA ILE A 136 -1.04 8.75 -11.64
C ILE A 136 0.19 8.99 -12.51
N ASN A 137 0.08 9.96 -13.42
CA ASN A 137 1.19 10.45 -14.23
C ASN A 137 2.11 11.34 -13.36
N TYR A 138 3.18 11.88 -13.96
CA TYR A 138 4.13 12.76 -13.26
C TYR A 138 3.53 14.09 -12.75
N LEU A 139 2.32 14.44 -13.21
CA LEU A 139 1.54 15.62 -12.78
C LEU A 139 0.52 15.28 -11.68
N GLY A 140 0.40 14.01 -11.29
CA GLY A 140 -0.59 13.55 -10.31
C GLY A 140 -1.97 13.27 -10.90
N ASN A 141 -2.15 13.36 -12.22
CA ASN A 141 -3.41 13.06 -12.90
C ASN A 141 -3.55 11.57 -13.18
N SER A 142 -4.78 11.07 -13.32
CA SER A 142 -5.04 9.67 -13.65
C SER A 142 -4.48 9.29 -15.03
N ILE A 143 -3.71 8.21 -15.10
CA ILE A 143 -3.30 7.58 -16.37
C ILE A 143 -4.51 6.81 -16.91
N THR A 144 -5.07 7.29 -18.01
CA THR A 144 -6.21 6.67 -18.70
C THR A 144 -5.82 5.95 -19.98
N ASP A 145 -4.57 6.11 -20.43
CA ASP A 145 -4.04 5.57 -21.66
C ASP A 145 -2.61 5.03 -21.43
N PRO A 146 -2.24 3.86 -21.99
CA PRO A 146 -0.88 3.33 -21.85
C PRO A 146 0.21 4.20 -22.50
N TYR A 147 -0.15 5.13 -23.39
CA TYR A 147 0.77 6.01 -24.10
C TYR A 147 0.80 7.40 -23.46
N ILE A 148 1.93 7.75 -22.83
CA ILE A 148 2.08 9.02 -22.10
C ILE A 148 1.90 10.26 -22.99
N TYR A 149 2.17 10.17 -24.29
CA TYR A 149 1.98 11.28 -25.24
C TYR A 149 0.52 11.51 -25.66
N ASN A 150 -0.39 10.56 -25.37
CA ASN A 150 -1.83 10.77 -25.59
C ASN A 150 -2.47 11.59 -24.47
N ASP A 151 -1.77 11.78 -23.34
CA ASP A 151 -2.21 12.65 -22.27
C ASP A 151 -1.91 14.12 -22.67
N PRO A 152 -2.95 14.98 -22.78
CA PRO A 152 -2.81 16.32 -23.34
C PRO A 152 -1.86 17.24 -22.56
N ASP A 153 -1.65 16.95 -21.26
CA ASP A 153 -0.76 17.70 -20.37
C ASP A 153 0.66 17.10 -20.31
N CYS A 154 0.84 15.92 -20.90
CA CYS A 154 2.13 15.24 -20.99
C CYS A 154 2.75 15.45 -22.38
N ARG A 155 3.71 16.37 -22.47
CA ARG A 155 4.45 16.65 -23.70
C ARG A 155 5.92 16.26 -23.55
N PRO A 156 6.33 15.08 -24.05
CA PRO A 156 7.74 14.70 -24.15
C PRO A 156 8.52 15.78 -24.90
N TYR A 157 9.64 16.23 -24.32
CA TYR A 157 10.52 17.21 -24.95
C TYR A 157 11.85 16.58 -25.38
N GLY A 158 12.38 15.67 -24.57
CA GLY A 158 13.59 14.94 -24.90
C GLY A 158 13.73 13.66 -24.09
N CYS A 159 14.72 12.85 -24.45
CA CYS A 159 15.12 11.65 -23.71
C CYS A 159 16.62 11.73 -23.44
N LYS A 160 17.07 11.21 -22.30
CA LYS A 160 18.49 11.18 -21.94
C LYS A 160 18.84 9.94 -21.12
N LEU A 161 20.11 9.55 -21.21
CA LEU A 161 20.71 8.60 -20.29
C LEU A 161 20.84 9.24 -18.91
N ILE A 162 20.27 8.60 -17.89
CA ILE A 162 20.36 9.02 -16.49
C ILE A 162 21.52 8.33 -15.80
N TRP A 163 21.68 7.04 -16.08
CA TRP A 163 22.71 6.21 -15.48
C TRP A 163 23.01 5.01 -16.36
N GLN A 164 24.26 4.54 -16.32
CA GLN A 164 24.65 3.24 -16.83
C GLN A 164 25.68 2.62 -15.87
N GLY A 165 25.61 1.31 -15.69
CA GLY A 165 26.58 0.55 -14.91
C GLY A 165 27.90 0.36 -15.66
N GLU A 166 27.84 0.43 -16.99
CA GLU A 166 28.95 0.14 -17.86
C GLU A 166 29.21 1.27 -18.85
N LYS A 167 30.49 1.55 -19.11
CA LYS A 167 30.85 2.66 -19.98
C LYS A 167 30.43 2.37 -21.42
N ASP A 168 29.77 3.36 -22.03
CA ASP A 168 29.31 3.31 -23.42
C ASP A 168 28.41 2.09 -23.71
N LEU A 169 27.67 1.64 -22.70
CA LEU A 169 26.67 0.57 -22.83
C LEU A 169 25.51 1.02 -23.71
N MET A 170 25.14 2.30 -23.60
CA MET A 170 24.09 2.93 -24.38
C MET A 170 24.52 4.33 -24.81
N THR A 171 24.48 4.58 -26.12
CA THR A 171 24.83 5.88 -26.70
C THR A 171 23.65 6.46 -27.47
N ASP A 172 23.78 7.71 -27.90
CA ASP A 172 22.82 8.38 -28.78
C ASP A 172 21.37 8.35 -28.26
N VAL A 173 21.20 8.42 -26.93
CA VAL A 173 19.88 8.42 -26.31
C VAL A 173 19.14 9.70 -26.70
N ALA A 174 18.04 9.54 -27.43
CA ALA A 174 17.23 10.64 -27.94
C ALA A 174 15.75 10.29 -27.88
N LEU A 175 14.92 11.31 -28.00
CA LEU A 175 13.50 11.15 -28.26
C LEU A 175 13.30 11.15 -29.78
N SER A 176 12.50 10.22 -30.30
CA SER A 176 12.19 10.14 -31.73
C SER A 176 11.52 11.42 -32.23
N ALA A 177 11.60 11.67 -33.54
CA ALA A 177 11.07 12.90 -34.15
C ALA A 177 9.55 13.06 -33.96
N ASP A 178 8.81 11.95 -33.89
CA ASP A 178 7.38 11.91 -33.60
C ASP A 178 7.05 11.94 -32.10
N GLN A 179 8.06 12.03 -31.23
CA GLN A 179 7.97 12.10 -29.78
C GLN A 179 7.34 10.86 -29.11
N ALA A 180 7.18 9.77 -29.85
CA ALA A 180 6.52 8.55 -29.37
C ALA A 180 7.49 7.52 -28.80
N TYR A 181 8.77 7.56 -29.18
CA TYR A 181 9.76 6.53 -28.86
C TYR A 181 11.02 7.11 -28.23
N SER A 182 11.60 6.37 -27.29
CA SER A 182 12.98 6.58 -26.88
C SER A 182 13.88 5.78 -27.80
N GLU A 183 14.81 6.47 -28.45
CA GLU A 183 15.80 5.88 -29.35
C GLU A 183 17.15 5.87 -28.66
N PHE A 184 17.93 4.81 -28.90
CA PHE A 184 19.29 4.69 -28.41
C PHE A 184 20.06 3.67 -29.24
N SER A 185 21.38 3.82 -29.23
CA SER A 185 22.31 2.91 -29.87
C SER A 185 22.96 2.00 -28.82
N VAL A 186 23.13 0.73 -29.18
CA VAL A 186 23.99 -0.20 -28.44
C VAL A 186 25.10 -0.63 -29.39
N ASN A 187 26.32 -0.15 -29.12
CA ASN A 187 27.43 -0.39 -30.03
C ASN A 187 27.96 -1.82 -29.85
N ARG A 188 28.06 -2.56 -30.96
CA ARG A 188 28.52 -3.94 -31.00
C ARG A 188 29.94 -4.15 -30.43
N THR A 189 30.81 -3.14 -30.47
CA THR A 189 32.18 -3.24 -29.93
C THR A 189 32.25 -2.94 -28.44
N THR A 190 31.24 -2.31 -27.87
CA THR A 190 31.16 -1.96 -26.44
C THR A 190 30.03 -2.67 -25.72
N ILE A 191 29.24 -3.51 -26.39
CA ILE A 191 28.14 -4.25 -25.76
C ILE A 191 28.68 -5.32 -24.82
N HIS A 192 28.24 -5.28 -23.57
CA HIS A 192 28.44 -6.31 -22.56
C HIS A 192 27.23 -6.32 -21.63
N GLN A 193 27.13 -7.32 -20.76
CA GLN A 193 26.06 -7.35 -19.76
C GLN A 193 26.14 -6.06 -18.93
N GLY A 194 25.01 -5.41 -18.73
CA GLY A 194 24.99 -4.12 -18.06
C GLY A 194 23.59 -3.59 -17.86
N ASN A 195 23.49 -2.57 -17.02
CA ASN A 195 22.23 -1.92 -16.69
C ASN A 195 22.30 -0.44 -17.07
N ALA A 196 21.19 0.10 -17.56
CA ALA A 196 21.06 1.52 -17.86
C ALA A 196 19.66 2.02 -17.48
N VAL A 197 19.57 3.32 -17.19
CA VAL A 197 18.30 4.02 -16.99
C VAL A 197 18.25 5.15 -17.98
N VAL A 198 17.21 5.17 -18.80
CA VAL A 198 16.88 6.28 -19.69
C VAL A 198 15.59 6.93 -19.21
N ALA A 199 15.48 8.24 -19.38
CA ALA A 199 14.29 8.97 -18.98
C ALA A 199 13.89 10.00 -20.02
N VAL A 200 12.58 10.06 -20.26
CA VAL A 200 11.93 11.14 -21.02
C VAL A 200 11.60 12.27 -20.06
N TYR A 201 11.84 13.49 -20.51
CA TYR A 201 11.63 14.72 -19.75
C TYR A 201 10.85 15.75 -20.54
N ASN A 202 10.17 16.65 -19.83
CA ASN A 202 9.44 17.78 -20.42
C ASN A 202 10.37 18.97 -20.69
N SER A 203 9.85 20.06 -21.26
CA SER A 203 10.63 21.27 -21.58
C SER A 203 11.31 21.94 -20.37
N HIS A 204 10.94 21.56 -19.15
CA HIS A 204 11.50 22.07 -17.89
C HIS A 204 12.50 21.10 -17.25
N ASN A 205 12.94 20.06 -17.98
CA ASN A 205 13.83 19.00 -17.48
C ASN A 205 13.26 18.15 -16.33
N ILE A 206 11.93 18.12 -16.16
CA ILE A 206 11.27 17.22 -15.20
C ILE A 206 11.09 15.86 -15.86
N VAL A 207 11.52 14.80 -15.16
CA VAL A 207 11.36 13.41 -15.62
C VAL A 207 9.87 13.05 -15.61
N MET A 208 9.37 12.67 -16.77
CA MET A 208 7.98 12.25 -16.98
C MET A 208 7.84 10.74 -16.81
N TRP A 209 8.81 10.01 -17.33
CA TRP A 209 8.86 8.55 -17.29
C TRP A 209 10.30 8.08 -17.44
N SER A 210 10.62 6.92 -16.86
CA SER A 210 11.94 6.30 -16.99
C SER A 210 11.81 4.82 -17.27
N TRP A 211 12.71 4.29 -18.09
CA TRP A 211 12.84 2.87 -18.34
C TRP A 211 14.16 2.38 -17.78
N TYR A 212 14.09 1.22 -17.13
CA TYR A 212 15.26 0.43 -16.80
C TYR A 212 15.55 -0.52 -17.95
N ILE A 213 16.75 -0.39 -18.53
CA ILE A 213 17.24 -1.21 -19.62
C ILE A 213 18.27 -2.18 -19.08
N TRP A 214 18.06 -3.46 -19.32
CA TRP A 214 18.98 -4.52 -18.94
C TRP A 214 19.52 -5.20 -20.19
N VAL A 215 20.83 -5.05 -20.41
CA VAL A 215 21.57 -5.71 -21.48
C VAL A 215 22.11 -7.02 -20.91
N THR A 216 21.78 -8.13 -21.57
CA THR A 216 22.15 -9.48 -21.15
C THR A 216 22.62 -10.29 -22.35
N ASP A 217 23.51 -11.25 -22.13
CA ASP A 217 23.94 -12.27 -23.10
C ASP A 217 22.95 -13.45 -23.20
N TYR A 218 21.81 -13.36 -22.50
CA TYR A 218 20.75 -14.35 -22.54
C TYR A 218 20.28 -14.66 -23.97
N LYS A 219 20.33 -15.93 -24.33
CA LYS A 219 19.76 -16.43 -25.58
C LYS A 219 18.26 -16.69 -25.42
N LEU A 220 17.46 -15.93 -26.16
CA LEU A 220 16.00 -16.05 -26.16
C LEU A 220 15.54 -17.52 -26.28
N GLY A 221 14.73 -17.97 -25.32
CA GLY A 221 14.13 -19.31 -25.35
C GLY A 221 14.86 -20.39 -24.55
N MET A 222 16.11 -20.15 -24.13
CA MET A 222 16.89 -21.13 -23.37
C MET A 222 16.63 -21.03 -21.86
N GLY A 223 16.43 -22.14 -21.16
CA GLY A 223 16.34 -22.14 -19.69
C GLY A 223 15.16 -21.36 -19.10
N LEU A 224 14.07 -21.17 -19.85
CA LEU A 224 12.89 -20.45 -19.36
C LEU A 224 12.26 -21.15 -18.16
N LYS A 225 11.90 -20.37 -17.13
CA LYS A 225 11.13 -20.85 -15.98
C LYS A 225 9.65 -20.74 -16.27
N ILE A 226 8.91 -21.82 -16.05
CA ILE A 226 7.45 -21.82 -16.19
C ILE A 226 6.83 -21.54 -14.83
N ILE A 227 5.97 -20.53 -14.77
CA ILE A 227 5.09 -20.29 -13.64
C ILE A 227 3.64 -20.45 -14.08
N THR A 228 2.80 -20.97 -13.18
CA THR A 228 1.38 -21.16 -13.44
C THR A 228 0.59 -20.20 -12.56
N ASN A 229 -0.28 -19.39 -13.15
CA ASN A 229 -1.15 -18.50 -12.38
C ASN A 229 -2.30 -19.31 -11.73
N PHE A 230 -3.09 -18.63 -10.88
CA PHE A 230 -4.25 -19.24 -10.20
C PHE A 230 -5.34 -19.75 -11.17
N GLN A 231 -5.38 -19.25 -12.41
CA GLN A 231 -6.29 -19.68 -13.47
C GLN A 231 -5.68 -20.78 -14.37
N HIS A 232 -4.64 -21.47 -13.89
CA HIS A 232 -3.93 -22.53 -14.59
C HIS A 232 -3.27 -22.14 -15.92
N HIS A 233 -3.04 -20.85 -16.16
CA HIS A 233 -2.29 -20.37 -17.32
C HIS A 233 -0.79 -20.35 -17.04
N ASN A 234 -0.04 -20.88 -17.99
CA ASN A 234 1.41 -20.95 -17.91
C ASN A 234 2.05 -19.71 -18.54
N TYR A 235 2.96 -19.09 -17.81
CA TYR A 235 3.80 -17.98 -18.26
C TYR A 235 5.26 -18.41 -18.23
N LYS A 236 6.01 -18.01 -19.26
CA LYS A 236 7.45 -18.27 -19.35
C LYS A 236 8.19 -17.01 -18.91
N LEU A 237 9.08 -17.17 -17.94
CA LEU A 237 9.93 -16.12 -17.39
C LEU A 237 11.40 -16.45 -17.65
N MET A 238 12.24 -15.42 -17.64
CA MET A 238 13.69 -15.61 -17.66
C MET A 238 14.15 -16.36 -16.39
N PRO A 239 15.25 -17.14 -16.49
CA PRO A 239 15.76 -17.92 -15.35
C PRO A 239 16.39 -17.07 -14.24
N VAL A 240 16.72 -15.81 -14.52
CA VAL A 240 17.42 -14.92 -13.59
C VAL A 240 16.61 -13.64 -13.33
N ASN A 241 16.96 -12.95 -12.25
CA ASN A 241 16.34 -11.68 -11.88
C ASN A 241 16.68 -10.60 -12.92
N LEU A 242 15.76 -9.63 -13.09
CA LEU A 242 16.00 -8.45 -13.91
C LEU A 242 17.26 -7.71 -13.40
N GLY A 243 18.18 -7.39 -14.31
CA GLY A 243 19.39 -6.62 -14.02
C GLY A 243 20.66 -7.42 -13.74
N TRP A 244 20.69 -8.72 -14.04
CA TRP A 244 21.84 -9.61 -13.77
C TRP A 244 23.04 -9.37 -14.72
N CYS A 245 24.22 -8.97 -14.18
CA CYS A 245 25.56 -8.91 -14.85
C CYS A 245 26.74 -9.60 -14.10
N ASP A 246 27.50 -10.55 -14.67
CA ASP A 246 28.59 -11.34 -14.03
C ASP A 246 29.69 -10.52 -13.23
N VAL A 247 30.42 -11.09 -12.24
CA VAL A 247 31.09 -10.39 -11.07
C VAL A 247 32.33 -9.49 -11.29
N ARG A 248 32.44 -8.44 -10.43
CA ARG A 248 33.61 -7.78 -9.78
C ARG A 248 33.31 -7.52 -8.27
N GLU A 249 34.33 -7.46 -7.39
CA GLU A 249 34.22 -7.57 -5.91
C GLU A 249 33.61 -6.35 -5.16
N VAL A 250 32.54 -6.56 -4.35
CA VAL A 250 32.05 -5.61 -3.31
C VAL A 250 31.43 -6.38 -2.11
N ILE A 251 31.67 -5.93 -0.88
CA ILE A 251 31.08 -6.48 0.37
C ILE A 251 29.82 -5.68 0.75
N TYR A 252 28.71 -6.38 1.04
CA TYR A 252 27.44 -5.77 1.46
C TYR A 252 27.15 -6.06 2.94
N ALA A 253 27.08 -5.03 3.77
CA ALA A 253 26.72 -5.14 5.19
C ALA A 253 25.22 -5.40 5.41
N GLU A 254 24.88 -6.15 6.46
CA GLU A 254 23.50 -6.35 6.94
C GLU A 254 22.86 -5.01 7.35
N ARG A 255 21.54 -4.86 7.09
CA ARG A 255 20.74 -3.74 7.57
C ARG A 255 19.35 -4.21 7.99
N SER A 256 18.81 -3.64 9.05
CA SER A 256 17.45 -3.91 9.49
C SER A 256 16.80 -2.66 10.09
N VAL A 257 15.49 -2.53 9.95
CA VAL A 257 14.69 -1.51 10.63
C VAL A 257 13.40 -2.15 11.12
N GLN A 258 12.97 -1.78 12.32
CA GLN A 258 11.63 -2.08 12.81
C GLN A 258 10.67 -1.00 12.35
N VAL A 259 9.53 -1.44 11.83
CA VAL A 259 8.47 -0.55 11.37
C VAL A 259 7.22 -0.83 12.19
N ARG A 260 6.72 0.20 12.87
CA ARG A 260 5.51 0.14 13.69
C ARG A 260 4.40 0.95 13.04
N PHE A 261 3.28 0.30 12.81
CA PHE A 261 2.07 0.90 12.29
C PHE A 261 1.14 1.26 13.43
N ILE A 262 0.61 2.46 13.37
CA ILE A 262 -0.27 3.07 14.35
C ILE A 262 -1.53 3.51 13.60
N GLN A 263 -2.68 3.01 14.04
CA GLN A 263 -3.97 3.49 13.54
C GLN A 263 -4.25 4.86 14.17
N LYS A 264 -4.67 5.87 13.39
CA LYS A 264 -4.93 7.22 13.90
C LYS A 264 -6.25 7.28 14.68
N PRO A 265 -6.36 8.11 15.74
CA PRO A 265 -7.63 8.38 16.39
C PRO A 265 -8.61 9.07 15.43
N THR A 266 -9.90 8.83 15.61
CA THR A 266 -11.00 9.44 14.83
C THR A 266 -12.14 9.82 15.79
N ALA A 267 -13.05 10.70 15.40
CA ALA A 267 -14.14 11.17 16.26
C ALA A 267 -14.89 9.99 16.92
N GLY A 268 -14.88 9.94 18.26
CA GLY A 268 -15.51 8.88 19.05
C GLY A 268 -14.72 7.57 19.15
N TYR A 269 -13.48 7.50 18.65
CA TYR A 269 -12.67 6.29 18.59
C TYR A 269 -11.17 6.54 18.80
N THR A 270 -10.59 5.89 19.81
CA THR A 270 -9.14 5.87 20.06
C THR A 270 -8.62 4.44 19.93
N PRO A 271 -7.80 4.13 18.91
CA PRO A 271 -7.24 2.79 18.74
C PRO A 271 -6.19 2.50 19.82
N ALA A 272 -6.12 1.23 20.24
CA ALA A 272 -5.18 0.74 21.27
C ALA A 272 -4.08 -0.18 20.70
N ALA A 273 -4.16 -0.57 19.42
CA ALA A 273 -3.31 -1.61 18.84
C ALA A 273 -2.26 -1.01 17.90
N THR A 274 -0.99 -1.32 18.16
CA THR A 274 0.12 -1.11 17.22
C THR A 274 0.56 -2.45 16.64
N LYS A 275 1.05 -2.46 15.41
CA LYS A 275 1.66 -3.65 14.81
C LYS A 275 3.06 -3.34 14.33
N THR A 276 4.03 -4.14 14.76
CA THR A 276 5.44 -4.00 14.36
C THR A 276 5.84 -5.16 13.48
N PHE A 277 6.66 -4.89 12.46
CA PHE A 277 7.43 -5.93 11.77
C PHE A 277 8.86 -5.46 11.49
N ILE A 278 9.75 -6.42 11.24
CA ILE A 278 11.15 -6.15 10.92
C ILE A 278 11.34 -6.21 9.41
N LEU A 279 11.86 -5.14 8.83
CA LEU A 279 12.45 -5.15 7.49
C LEU A 279 13.92 -5.52 7.65
N LYS A 280 14.34 -6.63 7.02
CA LYS A 280 15.72 -7.11 7.06
C LYS A 280 16.28 -7.30 5.66
N GLN A 281 17.47 -6.75 5.44
CA GLN A 281 18.32 -6.99 4.29
C GLN A 281 19.55 -7.78 4.76
N LYS A 282 19.76 -8.96 4.16
CA LYS A 282 20.88 -9.83 4.55
C LYS A 282 22.23 -9.25 4.15
N GLU A 283 23.22 -9.46 5.02
CA GLU A 283 24.64 -9.37 4.66
C GLU A 283 24.92 -10.32 3.48
N TYR A 284 25.77 -9.88 2.55
CA TYR A 284 26.30 -10.77 1.53
C TYR A 284 27.81 -10.56 1.39
N LYS A 285 28.51 -11.64 1.71
CA LYS A 285 29.93 -11.85 1.46
C LYS A 285 30.02 -12.89 0.34
N PRO A 286 30.41 -12.51 -0.88
CA PRO A 286 30.49 -13.46 -1.98
C PRO A 286 31.49 -14.58 -1.64
N LYS A 287 31.06 -15.85 -1.73
CA LYS A 287 31.91 -16.96 -2.16
C LYS A 287 31.57 -17.18 -3.62
N GLU A 288 32.58 -17.13 -4.48
CA GLU A 288 32.51 -17.04 -5.94
C GLU A 288 31.18 -17.51 -6.58
N VAL A 289 30.50 -16.56 -7.24
CA VAL A 289 29.78 -16.60 -8.54
C VAL A 289 28.71 -15.50 -8.52
N GLY A 290 28.81 -14.60 -9.51
CA GLY A 290 27.89 -13.51 -9.94
C GLY A 290 27.36 -12.50 -8.89
N ASN A 291 27.53 -11.16 -8.92
CA ASN A 291 27.54 -10.17 -10.02
C ASN A 291 27.90 -8.75 -9.52
N THR A 292 28.61 -7.97 -10.34
CA THR A 292 28.94 -6.54 -10.11
C THR A 292 27.73 -5.63 -10.19
#